data_AF-C3XQB6-F1
#
_entry.id   AF-C3XQB6-F1
#
_cell.length_a   1.000
_cell.length_b   1.000
_cell.length_c   1.000
_cell.angle_alpha   90.00
_cell.angle_beta   90.00
_cell.angle_gamma   90.00
#
_symmetry.space_group_name_H-M   'P 1'
#
loop_
_entity.id
_entity.type
_entity.pdbx_description
1 polymer ?
#
loop_
_entity_poly.entity_id
_entity_poly.type
_entity_poly.pdbx_seq_one_letter_code
_entity_poly.pdbx_strand_id
1 'polypeptide(L)'
;LPDLFMKLGLGKYSDVFQQQEIDIQTFMTLTDKDLKELGITTFGARRKMLLAISDLNKPRRKSLFTPFPNAFDGDLSGRSSLQHNPDLSSALPW
;
A
#
# COMPACT_ATOMS: atom_id res chain seq x y z
N LEU A 1 16.26 -6.81 -15.00
CA LEU A 1 15.79 -7.48 -13.77
C LEU A 1 16.47 -7.00 -12.45
N PRO A 2 17.81 -6.85 -12.35
CA PRO A 2 18.47 -6.59 -11.06
C PRO A 2 18.07 -5.30 -10.35
N ASP A 3 17.89 -4.21 -11.12
CA ASP A 3 17.45 -2.91 -10.58
C ASP A 3 16.08 -2.99 -9.88
N LEU A 4 15.15 -3.79 -10.43
CA LEU A 4 13.83 -4.01 -9.84
C LEU A 4 13.96 -4.71 -8.48
N PHE A 5 14.79 -5.75 -8.38
CA PHE A 5 15.00 -6.45 -7.13
C PHE A 5 15.72 -5.60 -6.09
N MET A 6 16.68 -4.77 -6.48
CA MET A 6 17.31 -3.80 -5.58
C MET A 6 16.27 -2.85 -4.98
N LYS A 7 15.37 -2.29 -5.80
CA LYS A 7 14.27 -1.41 -5.35
C LYS A 7 13.30 -2.09 -4.39
N LEU A 8 13.06 -3.39 -4.55
CA LEU A 8 12.19 -4.18 -3.67
C LEU A 8 12.88 -4.64 -2.36
N GLY A 9 14.19 -4.40 -2.22
CA GLY A 9 15.01 -4.94 -1.14
C GLY A 9 15.27 -6.45 -1.28
N LEU A 10 15.21 -6.96 -2.51
CA LEU A 10 15.34 -8.37 -2.90
C LEU A 10 16.62 -8.64 -3.71
N GLY A 11 17.60 -7.74 -3.66
CA GLY A 11 18.84 -7.83 -4.44
C GLY A 11 19.52 -9.19 -4.40
N LYS A 12 19.52 -9.85 -3.23
CA LYS A 12 20.08 -11.20 -3.03
C LYS A 12 19.48 -12.31 -3.89
N TYR A 13 18.28 -12.11 -4.43
CA TYR A 13 17.65 -13.06 -5.32
C TYR A 13 18.02 -12.81 -6.79
N SER A 14 18.57 -11.65 -7.11
CA SER A 14 18.85 -11.26 -8.49
C SER A 14 19.86 -12.18 -9.19
N ASP A 15 20.78 -12.78 -8.44
CA ASP A 15 21.73 -13.75 -8.97
C ASP A 15 21.03 -15.03 -9.43
N VAL A 16 20.03 -15.51 -8.67
CA VAL A 16 19.27 -16.72 -9.00
C VAL A 16 18.57 -16.58 -10.35
N PHE A 17 17.92 -15.44 -10.57
CA PHE A 17 17.22 -15.19 -11.83
C PHE A 17 18.19 -15.02 -13.01
N GLN A 18 19.39 -14.47 -12.80
CA GLN A 18 20.41 -14.37 -13.84
C GLN A 18 20.99 -15.74 -14.20
N GLN A 19 21.28 -16.56 -13.19
CA GLN A 19 21.80 -17.93 -13.40
C GLN A 19 20.81 -18.81 -14.16
N GLN A 20 19.51 -18.57 -14.00
CA GLN A 20 18.46 -19.28 -14.73
C GLN A 20 18.03 -18.58 -16.02
N GLU A 21 18.76 -17.55 -16.45
CA GLU A 21 18.50 -16.81 -17.69
C GLU A 21 17.07 -16.24 -17.79
N ILE A 22 16.51 -15.85 -16.64
CA ILE A 22 15.15 -15.31 -16.55
C ILE A 22 15.17 -13.82 -16.88
N ASP A 23 14.60 -13.46 -18.03
CA ASP A 23 14.38 -12.07 -18.43
C ASP A 23 13.13 -11.46 -17.76
N ILE A 24 12.95 -10.14 -17.90
CA ILE A 24 11.77 -9.42 -17.40
C ILE A 24 10.46 -9.94 -17.99
N GLN A 25 10.47 -10.38 -19.27
CA GLN A 25 9.29 -10.96 -19.92
C GLN A 25 8.87 -12.26 -19.23
N THR A 26 9.84 -13.16 -19.00
CA THR A 26 9.61 -14.43 -18.29
C THR A 26 9.24 -14.19 -16.84
N PHE A 27 9.89 -13.23 -16.17
CA PHE A 27 9.56 -12.86 -14.80
C PHE A 27 8.09 -12.46 -14.65
N MET A 28 7.53 -11.73 -15.62
CA MET A 28 6.13 -11.30 -15.62
C MET A 28 5.12 -12.46 -15.77
N THR A 29 5.56 -13.64 -16.22
CA THR A 29 4.72 -14.83 -16.33
C THR A 29 4.79 -15.75 -15.12
N LEU A 30 5.72 -15.51 -14.18
CA LEU A 30 5.94 -16.40 -13.04
C LEU A 30 4.80 -16.34 -12.02
N THR A 31 4.48 -17.51 -11.47
CA THR A 31 3.49 -17.70 -10.41
C THR A 31 4.16 -17.97 -9.05
N ASP A 32 3.35 -18.01 -7.98
CA ASP A 32 3.85 -18.37 -6.64
C ASP A 32 4.58 -19.73 -6.63
N LYS A 33 4.11 -20.67 -7.45
CA LYS A 33 4.71 -22.00 -7.58
C LYS A 33 6.08 -21.91 -8.23
N ASP A 34 6.19 -21.21 -9.37
CA ASP A 34 7.46 -21.05 -10.06
C ASP A 34 8.48 -20.37 -9.15
N LEU A 35 8.11 -19.31 -8.44
CA LEU A 35 9.00 -18.65 -7.48
C LEU A 35 9.51 -19.60 -6.38
N LYS A 36 8.70 -20.57 -5.92
CA LYS A 36 9.18 -21.59 -4.98
C LYS A 36 10.17 -22.55 -5.62
N GLU A 37 9.93 -22.96 -6.86
CA GLU A 37 10.83 -23.84 -7.62
C GLU A 37 12.17 -23.16 -7.92
N LEU A 38 12.16 -21.84 -8.10
CA LEU A 38 13.38 -21.00 -8.16
C LEU A 38 14.13 -20.89 -6.83
N GLY A 39 13.60 -21.45 -5.73
CA GLY A 39 14.23 -21.40 -4.41
C GLY A 39 13.80 -20.21 -3.54
N ILE A 40 12.80 -19.44 -3.94
CA ILE A 40 12.30 -18.28 -3.17
C ILE A 40 11.22 -18.77 -2.22
N THR A 41 11.62 -19.42 -1.13
CA THR A 41 10.68 -19.99 -0.14
C THR A 41 10.08 -18.94 0.79
N THR A 42 10.80 -17.82 1.00
CA THR A 42 10.40 -16.73 1.90
C THR A 42 9.09 -16.07 1.45
N PHE A 43 8.07 -16.11 2.30
CA PHE A 43 6.75 -15.55 1.99
C PHE A 43 6.79 -14.06 1.61
N GLY A 44 7.51 -13.23 2.37
CA GLY A 44 7.61 -11.80 2.11
C GLY A 44 8.28 -11.47 0.77
N ALA A 45 9.29 -12.24 0.38
CA ALA A 45 9.96 -12.08 -0.92
C ALA A 45 9.01 -12.44 -2.07
N ARG A 46 8.33 -13.60 -1.98
CA ARG A 46 7.33 -14.02 -2.96
C ARG A 46 6.21 -13.00 -3.11
N ARG A 47 5.65 -12.51 -1.99
CA ARG A 47 4.58 -11.51 -2.01
C ARG A 47 5.01 -10.23 -2.72
N LYS A 48 6.21 -9.74 -2.45
CA LYS A 48 6.78 -8.55 -3.12
C LYS A 48 6.99 -8.78 -4.62
N MET A 49 7.49 -9.94 -5.02
CA MET A 49 7.70 -10.27 -6.44
C MET A 49 6.37 -10.37 -7.19
N LEU A 50 5.37 -11.06 -6.64
CA LEU A 50 4.04 -11.17 -7.25
C LEU A 50 3.35 -9.81 -7.39
N LEU A 51 3.52 -8.91 -6.41
CA LEU A 51 3.04 -7.53 -6.51
C LEU A 51 3.75 -6.77 -7.63
N ALA A 52 5.08 -6.91 -7.75
CA ALA A 52 5.83 -6.28 -8.83
C ALA A 52 5.40 -6.80 -10.21
N ILE A 53 5.19 -8.11 -10.36
CA ILE A 53 4.66 -8.72 -11.59
C ILE A 53 3.31 -8.11 -11.97
N SER A 54 2.40 -7.98 -11.00
CA SER A 54 1.08 -7.38 -11.21
C SER A 54 1.16 -5.91 -11.61
N ASP A 55 2.10 -5.15 -11.05
CA ASP A 55 2.32 -3.74 -11.37
C ASP A 55 2.89 -3.56 -12.78
N LEU A 56 3.86 -4.41 -13.16
CA LEU A 56 4.47 -4.42 -14.49
C LEU A 56 3.47 -4.82 -15.59
N ASN A 57 2.55 -5.73 -15.28
CA ASN A 57 1.53 -6.19 -16.24
C ASN A 57 0.40 -5.17 -16.42
N LYS A 58 0.22 -4.24 -15.47
CA LYS A 58 -0.79 -3.19 -15.58
C LYS A 58 -0.37 -2.15 -16.62
N PRO A 59 -1.20 -1.86 -17.63
CA PRO A 59 -0.96 -0.70 -18.50
C PRO A 59 -0.94 0.53 -17.61
N ARG A 60 0.15 1.31 -17.68
CA ARG A 60 0.45 2.49 -16.84
C ARG A 60 -0.76 3.42 -16.67
N ARG A 61 -1.63 3.12 -15.70
CA ARG A 61 -2.46 4.12 -15.04
C ARG A 61 -1.77 4.33 -13.71
N LYS A 62 -1.21 5.52 -13.54
CA LYS A 62 -0.58 5.98 -12.30
C LYS A 62 -1.64 5.97 -11.20
N SER A 63 -1.94 4.82 -10.58
CA SER A 63 -2.77 4.76 -9.38
C SER A 63 -1.84 4.52 -8.21
N LEU A 64 -1.50 5.64 -7.60
CA LEU A 64 -0.88 5.83 -6.30
C LEU A 64 -1.26 4.69 -5.35
N PHE A 65 -0.25 3.90 -4.94
CA PHE A 65 -0.38 3.01 -3.79
C PHE A 65 -0.69 3.88 -2.57
N THR A 66 -1.94 3.88 -2.10
CA THR A 66 -2.27 4.19 -0.71
C THR A 66 -2.19 2.89 0.08
N PRO A 67 -1.17 2.71 0.93
CA PRO A 67 -1.12 1.57 1.82
C PRO A 67 -2.14 1.83 2.94
N PHE A 68 -3.14 0.95 3.04
CA PHE A 68 -4.06 0.75 4.16
C PHE A 68 -5.17 1.82 4.37
N PRO A 69 -6.46 1.49 4.13
CA PRO A 69 -7.56 2.16 4.82
C PRO A 69 -7.68 1.50 6.20
N ASN A 70 -6.95 2.01 7.20
CA ASN A 70 -7.32 1.74 8.58
C ASN A 70 -8.61 2.51 8.86
N ALA A 71 -9.71 1.78 8.79
CA ALA A 71 -10.99 2.20 9.31
C ALA A 71 -10.89 2.50 10.81
N PHE A 72 -11.79 3.39 11.26
CA PHE A 72 -12.18 3.66 12.63
C PHE A 72 -11.42 4.78 13.37
N ASP A 73 -11.69 6.02 12.97
CA ASP A 73 -11.74 7.14 13.93
C ASP A 73 -13.21 7.56 14.05
N GLY A 74 -13.97 6.71 14.73
CA GLY A 74 -15.22 7.12 15.34
C GLY A 74 -14.88 7.72 16.70
N ASP A 75 -14.55 9.02 16.74
CA ASP A 75 -14.54 9.77 17.98
C ASP A 75 -15.74 10.72 18.05
N LEU A 76 -16.55 10.45 19.06
CA LEU A 76 -17.73 11.16 19.46
C LEU A 76 -17.28 12.39 20.25
N SER A 77 -17.49 13.59 19.69
CA SER A 77 -17.50 14.80 20.50
C SER A 77 -18.66 15.68 20.10
N GLY A 78 -19.86 15.23 20.50
CA GLY A 78 -20.98 16.12 20.75
C GLY A 78 -20.59 17.10 21.85
N ARG A 79 -20.15 18.29 21.45
CA ARG A 79 -19.79 19.36 22.38
C ARG A 79 -20.02 20.72 21.72
N SER A 80 -21.28 21.02 21.42
CA SER A 80 -21.72 22.40 21.21
C SER A 80 -22.36 22.90 22.49
N SER A 81 -21.62 23.80 23.10
CA SER A 81 -21.81 24.43 24.39
C SER A 81 -23.17 25.08 24.56
N LEU A 82 -23.70 24.94 25.78
CA LEU A 82 -24.68 25.84 26.39
C LEU A 82 -24.30 27.31 26.13
N GLN A 83 -25.01 27.98 25.22
CA GLN A 83 -25.08 29.44 25.26
C GLN A 83 -26.12 29.79 26.32
N HIS A 84 -25.68 29.84 27.57
CA HIS A 84 -26.34 30.56 28.64
C HIS A 84 -26.45 32.03 28.21
N ASN A 85 -27.66 32.51 27.97
CA ASN A 85 -27.98 33.94 27.95
C ASN A 85 -28.71 34.28 29.25
N PRO A 86 -28.03 34.91 30.22
CA PRO A 86 -28.68 35.75 31.19
C PRO A 86 -28.36 37.21 30.86
N ASP A 87 -29.32 37.92 30.27
CA ASP A 87 -29.43 39.34 30.60
C ASP A 87 -30.88 39.64 30.96
N LEU A 88 -30.99 40.04 32.22
CA LEU A 88 -32.20 40.39 32.91
C LEU A 88 -32.48 41.85 32.59
N SER A 89 -33.73 42.10 32.21
CA SER A 89 -34.49 43.28 32.66
C SER A 89 -34.32 44.59 31.88
N SER A 90 -35.49 45.20 31.67
CA SER A 90 -35.74 46.64 31.64
C SER A 90 -35.20 47.43 30.43
N ALA A 91 -35.97 48.29 29.77
CA ALA A 91 -37.19 48.97 30.17
C ALA A 91 -37.90 49.51 28.93
N LEU A 92 -39.23 49.50 28.97
CA LEU A 92 -40.08 50.40 28.20
C LEU A 92 -39.78 51.86 28.59
N PRO A 93 -39.86 52.80 27.63
CA PRO A 93 -40.43 54.10 27.93
C PRO A 93 -41.63 54.42 27.03
N TRP A 94 -42.73 54.74 27.71
CA TRP A 94 -43.96 55.49 27.35
C TRP A 94 -44.52 55.42 25.93
#